data_AF-A0A6C0HJY4-F1
#
_entry.id   AF-A0A6C0HJY4-F1
#
_cell.length_a   1.000
_cell.length_b   1.000
_cell.length_c   1.000
_cell.angle_alpha   90.00
_cell.angle_beta   90.00
_cell.angle_gamma   90.00
#
_symmetry.space_group_name_H-M   'P 1'
#
loop_
_entity.id
_entity.type
_entity.pdbx_description
1 polymer ?
#
loop_
_entity_poly.entity_id
_entity_poly.type
_entity_poly.pdbx_seq_one_letter_code
_entity_poly.pdbx_strand_id
1 'polypeptide(L)'
;MFIVMVVGNPKEAARFLENLQQQYNDLIWMEHDPKFYENTDLFVSCGYEPYPPKGARSITWSGDDGETIARVYKTLLPPAGRVASATMSLS
;
A
#
# COMPACT_ATOMS: atom_id res chain seq x y z
N MET A 1 5.90 -3.15 -9.66
CA MET A 1 5.94 -1.87 -8.94
C MET A 1 4.53 -1.61 -8.46
N PHE A 2 4.33 -1.40 -7.16
CA PHE A 2 3.01 -1.25 -6.57
C PHE A 2 2.76 0.20 -6.16
N ILE A 3 1.53 0.67 -6.32
CA ILE A 3 1.12 2.01 -5.91
C ILE A 3 0.41 1.90 -4.56
N VAL A 4 0.97 2.58 -3.55
CA VAL A 4 0.46 2.61 -2.20
C VAL A 4 -0.06 4.01 -1.90
N MET A 5 -1.36 4.12 -1.67
CA MET A 5 -1.98 5.40 -1.36
C MET A 5 -2.20 5.54 0.14
N VAL A 6 -1.66 6.60 0.72
CA VAL A 6 -1.86 6.96 2.13
C VAL A 6 -3.04 7.92 2.22
N VAL A 7 -4.06 7.52 2.96
CA VAL A 7 -5.34 8.22 3.10
C VAL A 7 -5.62 8.46 4.57
N GLY A 8 -6.16 9.63 4.91
CA GLY A 8 -6.62 9.93 6.27
C GLY A 8 -6.18 11.32 6.75
N ASN A 9 -5.81 11.44 8.02
CA ASN A 9 -5.39 12.69 8.63
C ASN A 9 -4.13 13.24 7.90
N PRO A 10 -4.19 14.44 7.28
CA PRO A 10 -3.08 14.98 6.51
C PRO A 10 -1.77 15.10 7.30
N LYS A 11 -1.83 15.40 8.61
CA LYS A 11 -0.63 15.51 9.44
C LYS A 11 0.05 14.16 9.67
N GLU A 12 -0.76 13.12 9.87
CA GLU A 12 -0.25 11.76 10.09
C GLU A 12 0.25 11.14 8.78
N ALA A 13 -0.48 11.36 7.68
CA ALA A 13 -0.08 10.93 6.36
C ALA A 13 1.25 11.58 5.92
N ALA A 14 1.40 12.90 6.12
CA ALA A 14 2.65 13.61 5.81
C ALA A 14 3.82 13.06 6.65
N ARG A 15 3.64 12.89 7.97
CA ARG A 15 4.67 12.32 8.86
C ARG A 15 5.10 10.92 8.39
N PHE A 16 4.13 10.08 8.06
CA PHE A 16 4.37 8.73 7.59
C PHE A 16 5.15 8.74 6.26
N LEU A 17 4.75 9.58 5.30
CA LEU A 17 5.38 9.70 3.99
C LEU A 17 6.80 10.28 4.04
N GLU A 18 7.05 11.28 4.90
CA GLU A 18 8.39 11.86 5.10
C GLU A 18 9.42 10.81 5.52
N ASN A 19 9.02 9.86 6.37
CA ASN A 19 9.89 8.77 6.82
C ASN A 19 10.15 7.70 5.74
N LEU A 20 9.30 7.61 4.72
CA LEU A 20 9.30 6.52 3.74
C LEU A 20 10.10 6.82 2.48
N GLN A 21 10.05 8.06 1.99
CA GLN A 21 10.64 8.45 0.71
C GLN A 21 12.16 8.24 0.62
N GLN A 22 12.84 8.04 1.75
CA GLN A 22 14.29 7.81 1.78
C GLN A 22 14.70 6.33 1.89
N GLN A 23 13.77 5.43 2.24
CA GLN A 23 14.10 4.07 2.67
C GLN A 23 13.49 2.97 1.79
N TYR A 24 12.39 3.23 1.06
CA TYR A 24 11.60 2.19 0.37
C TYR A 24 11.26 2.57 -1.08
N ASN A 25 12.22 2.40 -1.99
CA ASN A 25 12.15 2.86 -3.40
C ASN A 25 11.41 1.90 -4.36
N ASP A 26 11.00 0.72 -3.91
CA ASP A 26 10.31 -0.31 -4.69
C ASP A 26 8.78 -0.15 -4.69
N LEU A 27 8.27 0.76 -3.86
CA LEU A 27 6.87 1.15 -3.76
C LEU A 27 6.72 2.63 -4.17
N ILE A 28 5.65 2.94 -4.90
CA ILE A 28 5.27 4.33 -5.16
C ILE A 28 4.31 4.73 -4.04
N TRP A 29 4.80 5.58 -3.14
CA TRP A 29 3.98 6.17 -2.09
C TRP A 29 3.28 7.42 -2.60
N MET A 30 1.96 7.46 -2.47
CA MET A 30 1.14 8.59 -2.90
C MET A 30 0.30 9.11 -1.76
N GLU A 31 0.14 10.42 -1.69
CA GLU A 31 -0.92 11.03 -0.89
C GLU A 31 -2.29 10.73 -1.49
N HIS A 32 -3.33 10.95 -0.69
CA HIS A 32 -4.72 10.82 -1.12
C HIS A 32 -5.01 11.69 -2.35
N ASP A 33 -5.17 11.05 -3.50
CA ASP A 33 -5.69 11.65 -4.73
C ASP A 33 -6.73 10.72 -5.37
N PRO A 34 -8.03 11.11 -5.36
CA PRO A 34 -9.12 10.33 -5.96
C PRO A 34 -8.88 9.91 -7.41
N LYS A 35 -8.07 10.65 -8.18
CA LYS A 35 -7.77 10.33 -9.59
C LYS A 35 -6.96 9.05 -9.75
N PHE A 36 -6.26 8.61 -8.71
CA PHE A 36 -5.40 7.44 -8.75
C PHE A 36 -6.01 6.22 -8.06
N TYR A 37 -7.24 6.31 -7.57
CA TYR A 37 -7.92 5.23 -6.86
C TYR A 37 -7.98 3.92 -7.65
N GLU A 38 -8.27 4.00 -8.95
CA GLU A 38 -8.34 2.84 -9.84
C GLU A 38 -6.98 2.21 -10.14
N ASN A 39 -5.90 2.99 -9.95
CA ASN A 39 -4.52 2.57 -10.18
C ASN A 39 -3.79 2.23 -8.87
N THR A 40 -4.49 2.23 -7.73
CA THR A 40 -3.90 1.99 -6.41
C THR A 40 -3.99 0.52 -6.03
N ASP A 41 -2.85 -0.10 -5.70
CA ASP A 41 -2.79 -1.50 -5.30
C ASP A 41 -3.16 -1.74 -3.83
N LEU A 42 -2.86 -0.75 -2.97
CA LEU A 42 -3.11 -0.79 -1.53
C LEU A 42 -3.38 0.61 -0.97
N PHE A 43 -4.41 0.70 -0.13
CA PHE A 43 -4.72 1.89 0.66
C PHE A 43 -4.20 1.73 2.09
N VAL A 44 -3.44 2.72 2.58
CA VAL A 44 -2.98 2.80 3.97
C VAL A 44 -3.75 3.92 4.68
N SER A 45 -4.49 3.54 5.71
CA SER A 45 -5.39 4.40 6.48
C SER A 45 -4.67 4.99 7.69
N CYS A 46 -4.46 6.31 7.72
CA CYS A 46 -3.88 7.03 8.86
C CYS A 46 -4.94 7.86 9.60
N GLY A 47 -5.41 7.39 10.75
CA GLY A 47 -6.25 8.18 11.67
C GLY A 47 -7.73 8.35 11.29
N TYR A 48 -8.16 7.92 10.11
CA TYR A 48 -9.58 7.82 9.71
C TYR A 48 -9.77 6.58 8.85
N GLU A 49 -10.94 5.92 8.94
CA GLU A 49 -11.31 4.89 7.96
C GLU A 49 -11.43 5.54 6.58
N PRO A 50 -10.54 5.22 5.62
CA PRO A 50 -10.80 5.56 4.25
C PRO A 50 -12.05 4.80 3.82
N TYR A 51 -12.77 5.38 2.88
CA TYR A 51 -13.71 4.65 2.04
C TYR A 51 -12.96 4.23 0.77
N PRO A 52 -12.12 3.18 0.80
CA PRO A 52 -11.48 2.72 -0.41
C PRO A 52 -12.56 2.21 -1.37
N PRO A 53 -12.31 2.24 -2.69
CA PRO A 53 -13.20 1.63 -3.67
C PRO A 53 -13.54 0.19 -3.30
N LYS A 54 -14.76 -0.25 -3.62
CA LYS A 54 -15.22 -1.61 -3.30
C LYS A 54 -14.27 -2.65 -3.91
N GLY A 55 -13.68 -3.50 -3.06
CA GLY A 55 -12.75 -4.56 -3.47
C GLY A 55 -11.27 -4.15 -3.46
N ALA A 56 -10.96 -2.89 -3.15
CA ALA A 56 -9.58 -2.48 -2.96
C ALA A 56 -9.00 -3.06 -1.66
N ARG A 57 -7.69 -3.38 -1.70
CA ARG A 57 -6.95 -3.81 -0.51
C ARG A 57 -6.68 -2.60 0.37
N SER A 58 -6.89 -2.73 1.67
CA SER A 58 -6.57 -1.67 2.64
C SER A 58 -5.94 -2.22 3.90
N ILE A 59 -5.09 -1.42 4.54
CA ILE A 59 -4.58 -1.65 5.89
C ILE A 59 -4.69 -0.37 6.72
N THR A 60 -4.78 -0.51 8.04
CA THR A 60 -4.76 0.61 8.98
C THR A 60 -3.38 0.79 9.58
N TRP A 61 -2.88 2.03 9.54
CA TRP A 61 -1.67 2.45 10.21
C TRP A 61 -1.82 2.30 11.72
N SER A 62 -0.88 1.60 12.33
CA SER A 62 -0.90 1.28 13.77
C SER A 62 -0.32 2.39 14.65
N GLY A 63 0.26 3.43 14.04
CA GLY A 63 1.10 4.43 14.72
C GLY A 63 2.58 4.05 14.78
N ASP A 64 2.93 2.82 14.40
CA ASP A 64 4.30 2.34 14.17
C ASP A 64 4.56 2.21 12.67
N ASP A 65 5.51 2.99 12.17
CA ASP A 65 5.80 3.07 10.75
C ASP A 65 6.42 1.76 10.24
N GLY A 66 7.33 1.15 11.00
CA GLY A 66 8.02 -0.10 10.63
C GLY A 66 7.08 -1.29 10.57
N GLU A 67 6.20 -1.42 11.56
CA GLU A 67 5.16 -2.45 11.57
C GLU A 67 4.19 -2.29 10.40
N THR A 68 3.78 -1.05 10.11
CA THR A 68 2.87 -0.76 9.00
C THR A 68 3.52 -1.10 7.65
N ILE A 69 4.80 -0.77 7.45
CA ILE A 69 5.55 -1.12 6.25
C ILE A 69 5.65 -2.64 6.07
N ALA A 70 5.97 -3.37 7.14
CA ALA A 70 6.02 -4.83 7.09
C ALA A 70 4.66 -5.44 6.67
N ARG A 71 3.56 -4.82 7.10
CA ARG A 71 2.20 -5.20 6.67
C ARG A 71 1.90 -4.83 5.22
N VAL A 72 2.37 -3.68 4.74
CA VAL A 72 2.30 -3.30 3.32
C VAL A 72 2.96 -4.38 2.46
N TYR A 73 4.20 -4.74 2.79
CA TYR A 73 4.93 -5.77 2.06
C TYR A 73 4.25 -7.13 2.13
N LYS A 74 3.79 -7.55 3.30
CA LYS A 74 3.06 -8.82 3.44
C LYS A 74 1.76 -8.87 2.64
N THR A 75 1.13 -7.72 2.41
CA THR A 75 -0.15 -7.60 1.69
C THR A 75 0.05 -7.53 0.17
N LEU A 76 1.11 -6.85 -0.27
CA LEU A 76 1.43 -6.66 -1.69
C LEU A 76 2.25 -7.81 -2.27
N LEU A 77 3.26 -8.26 -1.52
CA LEU A 77 4.14 -9.35 -1.93
C LEU A 77 3.61 -10.65 -1.32
N PRO A 78 3.23 -11.64 -2.14
CA PRO A 78 2.91 -12.96 -1.61
C PRO A 78 4.09 -13.48 -0.79
N PRO A 79 3.86 -14.33 0.23
CA PRO A 79 4.95 -14.98 0.94
C PRO A 79 5.86 -15.66 -0.09
N ALA A 80 7.17 -15.59 0.14
CA ALA A 80 8.25 -15.98 -0.77
C ALA A 80 8.23 -17.45 -1.30
N GLY A 81 7.13 -18.20 -1.09
CA GLY A 81 6.88 -19.53 -1.62
C GLY A 81 5.74 -19.66 -2.64
N ARG A 82 5.09 -18.56 -3.06
CA ARG A 82 4.14 -18.58 -4.20
C ARG A 82 4.69 -17.80 -5.38
N VAL A 83 5.74 -18.34 -6.00
CA VAL A 83 5.93 -18.11 -7.44
C VAL A 83 4.70 -18.72 -8.10
N ALA A 84 3.84 -17.90 -8.70
CA ALA A 84 2.81 -18.41 -9.57
C ALA A 84 3.52 -19.18 -10.70
N SER A 85 3.65 -20.49 -10.55
CA SER A 85 3.82 -21.38 -11.70
C SER A 85 2.52 -21.30 -12.50
N ALA A 86 2.41 -20.28 -13.34
CA ALA A 86 1.58 -20.36 -14.52
C ALA A 86 2.31 -21.30 -15.47
N THR A 87 2.17 -22.60 -15.21
CA THR A 87 2.52 -23.65 -16.16
C THR A 87 1.70 -23.42 -17.43
N MET A 88 2.44 -23.40 -18.54
CA MET A 88 2.01 -23.50 -19.94
C MET A 88 0.56 -23.96 -20.20
N SER A 89 -0.05 -23.31 -21.19
CA SER A 89 -0.77 -24.02 -22.24
C SER A 89 -0.49 -23.32 -23.57
N LEU A 90 0.50 -23.84 -24.30
CA LEU A 90 0.55 -23.74 -25.75
C LEU A 90 -0.30 -24.90 -26.27
N SER A 91 -1.41 -24.58 -26.93
CA SER A 91 -2.18 -25.49 -27.78
C SER A 91 -2.82 -24.67 -28.87
#